data_AF-A0A9Q0NQ26-F1
#
_entry.id   AF-A0A9Q0NQ26-F1
#
_cell.length_a   1.000
_cell.length_b   1.000
_cell.length_c   1.000
_cell.angle_alpha   90.00
_cell.angle_beta   90.00
_cell.angle_gamma   90.00
#
_symmetry.space_group_name_H-M   'P 1'
#
loop_
_entity.id
_entity.type
_entity.pdbx_description
1 polymer ?
#
loop_
_entity_poly.entity_id
_entity_poly.type
_entity_poly.pdbx_seq_one_letter_code
_entity_poly.pdbx_strand_id
1 'polypeptide(L)'
;MGVRSLFSCGAIGTFLLLLFCSFPLLCLSDSAHENSTKLLSRRLLATTPRNIMKQYLVPHNFERAKLGLRPLRWNKKLADFASSWARQRQEDCALIHSNSDYGENLFWGSGKGLETW
;
A
#
# COMPACT_ATOMS: atom_id res chain seq x y z
N MET A 1 -2.92 -4.63 -46.36
CA MET A 1 -3.14 -5.64 -45.31
C MET A 1 -2.86 -4.96 -43.97
N GLY A 2 -3.76 -4.70 -43.03
CA GLY A 2 -5.21 -4.79 -42.88
C GLY A 2 -5.57 -3.94 -41.64
N VAL A 3 -6.73 -3.27 -41.72
CA VAL A 3 -7.67 -2.83 -40.65
C VAL A 3 -7.13 -2.44 -39.25
N ARG A 4 -7.15 -1.13 -38.90
CA ARG A 4 -8.23 -0.33 -38.26
C ARG A 4 -8.45 -0.56 -36.75
N SER A 5 -8.20 0.49 -35.96
CA SER A 5 -9.04 0.97 -34.84
C SER A 5 -8.51 2.34 -34.39
N LEU A 6 -8.98 3.46 -34.94
CA LEU A 6 -10.08 4.32 -34.46
C LEU A 6 -9.95 4.78 -33.00
N PHE A 7 -9.24 5.90 -32.78
CA PHE A 7 -9.51 6.81 -31.66
C PHE A 7 -10.48 7.89 -32.15
N SER A 8 -11.66 7.92 -31.55
CA SER A 8 -12.73 8.87 -31.79
C SER A 8 -12.38 10.22 -31.17
N CYS A 9 -12.20 11.26 -31.99
CA CYS A 9 -12.03 12.65 -31.56
C CYS A 9 -13.39 13.34 -31.71
N GLY A 10 -14.15 13.40 -30.63
CA GLY A 10 -15.43 14.09 -30.58
C GLY A 10 -15.22 15.60 -30.55
N ALA A 11 -15.60 16.25 -31.65
CA ALA A 11 -15.71 17.69 -31.76
C ALA A 11 -16.89 18.20 -30.91
N ILE A 12 -16.64 19.13 -29.98
CA ILE A 12 -17.67 20.00 -29.42
C ILE A 12 -17.16 21.44 -29.49
N GLY A 13 -17.65 22.14 -30.52
CA GLY A 13 -18.25 23.46 -30.34
C GLY A 13 -17.33 24.61 -29.93
N THR A 14 -16.40 24.98 -30.79
CA THR A 14 -15.90 26.35 -30.89
C THR A 14 -17.01 27.28 -31.40
N PHE A 15 -17.83 27.89 -30.54
CA PHE A 15 -18.47 29.20 -30.81
C PHE A 15 -19.30 29.66 -29.61
N LEU A 16 -18.72 30.49 -28.74
CA LEU A 16 -19.39 31.59 -28.00
C LEU A 16 -18.33 32.29 -27.13
N LEU A 17 -17.44 33.01 -27.82
CA LEU A 17 -16.73 34.19 -27.30
C LEU A 17 -17.82 35.28 -27.20
N LEU A 18 -18.02 36.08 -26.14
CA LEU A 18 -17.08 36.97 -25.44
C LEU A 18 -17.76 37.51 -24.17
N LEU A 19 -16.95 38.10 -23.28
CA LEU A 19 -17.29 39.04 -22.19
C LEU A 19 -17.70 38.43 -20.86
N PHE A 20 -16.71 38.15 -20.00
CA PHE A 20 -16.39 38.98 -18.82
C PHE A 20 -14.93 38.66 -18.46
N CYS A 21 -14.02 39.54 -18.84
CA CYS A 21 -13.37 40.50 -17.93
C CYS A 21 -12.26 39.86 -17.10
N SER A 22 -11.03 40.15 -17.53
CA SER A 22 -9.94 40.58 -16.66
C SER A 22 -9.48 39.59 -15.58
N PHE A 23 -8.40 38.87 -15.83
CA PHE A 23 -7.11 38.99 -15.13
C PHE A 23 -6.20 37.78 -15.50
N PRO A 24 -4.87 37.97 -15.59
CA PRO A 24 -4.00 37.20 -16.46
C PRO A 24 -3.23 36.08 -15.74
N LEU A 25 -2.83 35.06 -16.52
CA LEU A 25 -1.62 34.23 -16.44
C LEU A 25 -1.20 33.56 -15.10
N LEU A 26 -0.80 32.27 -15.21
CA LEU A 26 -0.25 31.35 -14.20
C LEU A 26 -1.29 30.76 -13.23
N CYS A 27 -1.35 29.46 -12.92
CA CYS A 27 -0.45 28.33 -13.10
C CYS A 27 -1.31 27.08 -13.31
N LEU A 28 -0.97 26.25 -14.30
CA LEU A 28 -0.29 24.97 -14.08
C LEU A 28 -1.10 24.00 -13.23
N SER A 29 -1.60 22.97 -13.90
CA SER A 29 -1.98 21.67 -13.36
C SER A 29 -1.02 21.22 -12.25
N ASP A 30 -1.49 21.18 -11.00
CA ASP A 30 -0.80 20.42 -9.95
C ASP A 30 -1.45 19.04 -9.82
N SER A 31 -1.04 18.14 -10.69
CA SER A 31 -1.10 16.70 -10.44
C SER A 31 0.31 16.21 -10.10
N ALA A 32 0.96 16.82 -9.10
CA ALA A 32 2.28 16.39 -8.66
C ALA A 32 2.56 16.61 -7.15
N HIS A 33 1.62 17.12 -6.35
CA HIS A 33 1.83 17.36 -4.91
C HIS A 33 0.83 16.64 -3.96
N GLU A 34 0.38 15.42 -4.27
CA GLU A 34 -0.38 14.58 -3.30
C GLU A 34 0.37 13.29 -2.90
N ASN A 35 1.57 13.05 -3.46
CA ASN A 35 2.25 11.76 -3.31
C ASN A 35 3.21 11.71 -2.11
N SER A 36 3.88 12.83 -1.78
CA SER A 36 4.93 12.87 -0.75
C SER A 36 4.40 12.76 0.68
N THR A 37 3.28 13.43 0.99
CA THR A 37 2.64 13.38 2.31
C THR A 37 1.95 12.03 2.56
N LYS A 38 1.46 11.39 1.50
CA LYS A 38 0.81 10.07 1.53
C LYS A 38 1.83 8.94 1.73
N LEU A 39 2.99 9.03 1.06
CA LEU A 39 4.12 8.13 1.25
C LEU A 39 4.79 8.30 2.62
N LEU A 40 5.02 9.54 3.06
CA LEU A 40 5.59 9.84 4.37
C LEU A 40 4.62 9.45 5.50
N SER A 41 3.31 9.69 5.34
CA SER A 41 2.28 9.18 6.25
C SER A 41 2.30 7.66 6.32
N ARG A 42 2.39 6.93 5.20
CA ARG A 42 2.51 5.46 5.23
C ARG A 42 3.74 4.98 6.01
N ARG A 43 4.88 5.67 5.90
CA ARG A 43 6.12 5.35 6.63
C ARG A 43 6.00 5.63 8.13
N LEU A 44 5.47 6.79 8.53
CA LEU A 44 5.25 7.15 9.93
C LEU A 44 4.14 6.32 10.58
N LEU A 45 3.15 5.90 9.79
CA LEU A 45 2.20 4.88 10.21
C LEU A 45 2.95 3.55 10.45
N ALA A 46 3.74 3.05 9.50
CA ALA A 46 4.42 1.75 9.61
C ALA A 46 5.37 1.59 10.81
N THR A 47 5.86 2.67 11.42
CA THR A 47 6.87 2.61 12.49
C THR A 47 6.32 2.55 13.91
N THR A 48 5.04 2.84 14.16
CA THR A 48 4.49 2.76 15.53
C THR A 48 3.97 1.35 15.87
N PRO A 49 4.21 0.80 17.08
CA PRO A 49 3.78 -0.57 17.45
C PRO A 49 2.28 -0.82 17.30
N ARG A 50 1.46 0.19 17.62
CA ARG A 50 -0.01 0.15 17.45
C ARG A 50 -0.41 -0.03 15.99
N ASN A 51 0.41 0.47 15.07
CA ASN A 51 0.16 0.41 13.65
C ASN A 51 0.53 -0.95 13.06
N ILE A 52 1.69 -1.49 13.45
CA ILE A 52 2.13 -2.82 13.04
C ILE A 52 1.06 -3.87 13.42
N MET A 53 0.55 -3.83 14.65
CA MET A 53 -0.55 -4.72 15.08
C MET A 53 -1.74 -4.67 14.13
N LYS A 54 -2.21 -3.47 13.77
CA LYS A 54 -3.38 -3.30 12.88
C LYS A 54 -3.10 -3.81 11.48
N GLN A 55 -1.89 -3.62 10.95
CA GLN A 55 -1.50 -4.10 9.62
C GLN A 55 -1.60 -5.62 9.48
N TYR A 56 -1.34 -6.37 10.56
CA TYR A 56 -1.55 -7.82 10.55
C TYR A 56 -2.97 -8.22 10.93
N LEU A 57 -3.52 -7.68 12.03
CA LEU A 57 -4.77 -8.19 12.59
C LEU A 57 -6.01 -7.82 11.74
N VAL A 58 -6.03 -6.63 11.14
CA VAL A 58 -7.21 -6.16 10.38
C VAL A 58 -7.43 -6.99 9.11
N PRO A 59 -6.44 -7.18 8.22
CA PRO A 59 -6.64 -8.00 7.01
C PRO A 59 -7.02 -9.45 7.33
N HIS A 60 -6.38 -10.06 8.34
CA HIS A 60 -6.71 -11.42 8.75
C HIS A 60 -8.17 -11.53 9.24
N ASN A 61 -8.61 -10.59 10.08
CA ASN A 61 -9.98 -10.60 10.58
C ASN A 61 -11.01 -10.26 9.50
N PHE A 62 -10.65 -9.44 8.52
CA PHE A 62 -11.49 -9.17 7.35
C PHE A 62 -11.75 -10.45 6.55
N GLU A 63 -10.71 -11.23 6.22
CA GLU A 63 -10.88 -12.50 5.51
C GLU A 63 -11.63 -13.54 6.34
N ARG A 64 -11.34 -13.63 7.65
CA ARG A 64 -12.07 -14.53 8.56
C ARG A 64 -13.56 -14.22 8.63
N ALA A 65 -13.93 -12.93 8.60
CA ALA A 65 -15.32 -12.51 8.62
C ALA A 65 -16.08 -12.97 7.36
N LYS A 66 -15.47 -12.92 6.17
CA LYS A 66 -16.06 -13.45 4.93
C LYS A 66 -16.40 -14.93 5.01
N LEU A 67 -15.65 -15.67 5.83
CA LEU A 67 -15.82 -17.11 6.05
C LEU A 67 -16.68 -17.43 7.29
N GLY A 68 -17.26 -16.44 7.95
CA GLY A 68 -18.05 -16.64 9.18
C GLY A 68 -17.24 -17.08 10.40
N LEU A 69 -15.91 -16.91 10.37
CA LEU A 69 -15.02 -17.30 11.45
C LEU A 69 -14.90 -16.21 12.51
N ARG A 70 -14.77 -16.61 13.79
CA ARG A 70 -14.55 -15.68 14.91
C ARG A 70 -13.29 -14.83 14.70
N PRO A 71 -13.29 -13.53 15.02
CA PRO A 71 -12.10 -12.70 14.87
C PRO A 71 -10.98 -13.13 15.83
N LEU A 72 -9.74 -13.02 15.37
CA LEU A 72 -8.54 -13.17 16.17
C LEU A 72 -8.32 -11.92 17.04
N ARG A 73 -7.61 -12.12 18.15
CA ARG A 73 -7.14 -11.05 19.03
C ARG A 73 -5.62 -11.08 19.07
N TRP A 74 -5.00 -9.90 19.12
CA TRP A 74 -3.56 -9.79 19.28
C TRP A 74 -3.11 -10.37 20.63
N ASN A 75 -2.02 -11.13 20.61
CA ASN A 75 -1.37 -11.65 21.82
C ASN A 75 0.09 -11.16 21.85
N LYS A 76 0.45 -10.43 22.91
CA LYS A 76 1.80 -9.85 23.04
C LYS A 76 2.90 -10.92 23.09
N LYS A 77 2.69 -12.02 23.84
CA LYS A 77 3.69 -13.09 23.96
C LYS A 77 3.95 -13.77 22.61
N LEU A 78 2.90 -14.01 21.84
CA LEU A 78 3.01 -14.59 20.50
C LEU A 78 3.73 -13.64 19.54
N ALA A 79 3.47 -12.34 19.62
CA ALA A 79 4.17 -11.34 18.83
C ALA A 79 5.67 -11.24 19.19
N ASP A 80 5.99 -11.27 20.49
CA ASP A 80 7.38 -11.27 20.96
C ASP A 80 8.12 -12.52 20.47
N PHE A 81 7.47 -13.69 20.50
CA PHE A 81 7.99 -14.94 19.94
C PHE A 81 8.25 -14.84 18.43
N ALA A 82 7.24 -14.43 17.65
CA ALA A 82 7.36 -14.29 16.19
C ALA A 82 8.49 -13.30 15.81
N SER A 83 8.61 -12.20 16.55
CA SER A 83 9.70 -11.24 16.36
C SER A 83 11.08 -11.84 16.67
N SER A 84 11.18 -12.67 17.71
CA SER A 84 12.42 -13.38 18.04
C SER A 84 12.80 -14.44 17.02
N TRP A 85 11.83 -15.14 16.44
CA TRP A 85 12.09 -16.13 15.39
C TRP A 85 12.52 -15.46 14.08
N ALA A 86 11.82 -14.39 13.67
CA ALA A 86 12.17 -13.64 12.46
C ALA A 86 13.61 -13.09 12.53
N ARG A 87 14.05 -12.59 13.69
CA ARG A 87 15.44 -12.15 13.90
C ARG A 87 16.46 -13.26 13.70
N GLN A 88 16.15 -14.51 14.03
CA GLN A 88 17.08 -15.63 13.81
C GLN A 88 17.24 -15.98 12.33
N ARG A 89 16.21 -15.72 11.51
CA ARG A 89 16.19 -16.01 10.07
C ARG A 89 16.56 -14.82 9.19
N GLN A 90 16.84 -13.65 9.76
CA GLN A 90 17.13 -12.45 8.96
C GLN A 90 18.43 -12.58 8.15
N GLU A 91 19.40 -13.37 8.64
CA GLU A 91 20.71 -13.55 8.01
C GLU A 91 20.66 -14.53 6.83
N ASP A 92 19.91 -15.63 6.98
CA ASP A 92 19.80 -16.71 6.00
C ASP A 92 18.55 -16.58 5.10
N CYS A 93 17.59 -15.75 5.51
CA CYS A 93 16.27 -15.58 4.88
C CYS A 93 15.50 -16.90 4.68
N ALA A 94 15.84 -17.94 5.46
CA ALA A 94 15.31 -19.27 5.27
C ALA A 94 13.91 -19.41 5.88
N LEU A 95 12.98 -20.00 5.12
CA LEU A 95 11.60 -20.29 5.56
C LEU A 95 11.53 -21.59 6.37
N ILE A 96 12.30 -21.66 7.46
CA ILE A 96 12.34 -22.82 8.35
C ILE A 96 11.44 -22.55 9.56
N HIS A 97 10.59 -23.53 9.88
CA HIS A 97 9.69 -23.43 11.02
C HIS A 97 10.41 -23.55 12.36
N SER A 98 9.91 -22.86 13.38
CA SER A 98 10.51 -22.81 14.73
C SER A 98 10.37 -24.09 15.58
N ASN A 99 9.65 -25.10 15.10
CA ASN A 99 9.25 -26.29 15.86
C ASN A 99 8.58 -25.98 17.21
N SER A 100 7.92 -24.82 17.34
CA SER A 100 7.15 -24.45 18.52
C SER A 100 5.73 -25.03 18.50
N ASP A 101 5.02 -24.91 19.63
CA ASP A 101 3.62 -25.33 19.75
C ASP A 101 2.62 -24.34 19.09
N TYR A 102 3.10 -23.22 18.54
CA TYR A 102 2.25 -22.25 17.86
C TYR A 102 2.12 -22.57 16.37
N GLY A 103 0.93 -22.35 15.81
CA GLY A 103 0.76 -22.31 14.35
C GLY A 103 1.56 -21.15 13.75
N GLU A 104 2.26 -21.40 12.64
CA GLU A 104 3.22 -20.46 12.08
C GLU A 104 3.06 -20.30 10.56
N ASN A 105 3.08 -19.06 10.09
CA ASN A 105 3.20 -18.71 8.68
C ASN A 105 4.51 -17.93 8.50
N LEU A 106 5.31 -18.31 7.50
CA LEU A 106 6.58 -17.66 7.17
C LEU A 106 6.47 -16.97 5.82
N PHE A 107 7.10 -15.79 5.71
CA PHE A 107 7.18 -15.04 4.47
C PHE A 107 8.55 -14.38 4.36
N TRP A 108 9.13 -14.45 3.16
CA TRP A 108 10.30 -13.68 2.78
C TRP A 108 10.03 -13.00 1.45
N GLY A 109 10.54 -11.79 1.29
CA GLY A 109 10.45 -11.05 0.04
C GLY A 109 11.45 -9.90 0.05
N SER A 110 12.02 -9.62 -1.11
CA SER A 110 12.86 -8.45 -1.34
C SER A 110 12.03 -7.31 -1.91
N GLY A 111 12.21 -6.09 -1.41
CA GLY A 111 11.78 -4.88 -2.09
C GLY A 111 12.93 -4.30 -2.92
N LYS A 112 12.62 -3.58 -4.02
CA LYS A 112 13.61 -2.65 -4.56
C LYS A 112 13.82 -1.56 -3.52
N GLY A 113 15.04 -1.45 -2.98
CA GLY A 113 15.45 -0.22 -2.33
C GLY A 113 15.17 0.91 -3.32
N LEU A 114 14.54 2.00 -2.86
CA LEU A 114 14.42 3.21 -3.66
C LEU A 114 15.83 3.83 -3.81
N GLU A 115 16.68 3.18 -4.58
CA GLU A 115 17.96 3.69 -5.05
C GLU A 115 17.81 4.05 -6.52
N THR A 116 16.96 5.04 -6.79
CA THR A 116 17.00 5.92 -7.97
C THR A 116 15.97 7.02 -7.74
N TRP A 117 16.37 8.07 -7.02
CA TRP A 117 15.94 9.45 -7.25
C TRP A 117 17.10 10.36 -6.85
#